data_AF-A0A7J8DKZ4-F1
#
_entry.id   AF-A0A7J8DKZ4-F1
#
_cell.length_a   1.000
_cell.length_b   1.000
_cell.length_c   1.000
_cell.angle_alpha   90.00
_cell.angle_beta   90.00
_cell.angle_gamma   90.00
#
_symmetry.space_group_name_H-M   'P 1'
#
loop_
_entity.id
_entity.type
_entity.pdbx_description
1 polymer ?
#
loop_
_entity_poly.entity_id
_entity_poly.type
_entity_poly.pdbx_seq_one_letter_code
_entity_poly.pdbx_strand_id
1 'polypeptide(L)'
;MVLVSFFLKGAKSVAGARLRLPGEPRVFPRRQAAAPNTETEPLLTWKKAQDAVPWNIMLLLGGGFAMAKGCEESGLSVWISNQLHPLENMPPTLAVLLITAVIAFFTEFASNTATIIIFLPVLAELAIRLRVHPLYLMIPGTVGCSYAFMLPVSTPPNSIAFASGHLLVKDMVRTGFLMNLMGVFLLNLAINTWAQTIFQLGTFPDWAHNHSTTVTKLSSALVNNSFKTL
;
A
#
# COMPACT_ATOMS: atom_id res chain seq x y z
N MET A 1 -8.41 -5.13 -14.12
CA MET A 1 -9.74 -5.06 -14.78
C MET A 1 -10.81 -4.34 -13.93
N VAL A 2 -10.99 -4.67 -12.64
CA VAL A 2 -11.98 -3.99 -11.76
C VAL A 2 -11.66 -2.51 -11.51
N LEU A 3 -10.38 -2.16 -11.34
CA LEU A 3 -9.94 -0.78 -11.09
C LEU A 3 -10.13 0.15 -12.31
N VAL A 4 -9.89 -0.37 -13.52
CA VAL A 4 -10.07 0.35 -14.79
C VAL A 4 -11.55 0.60 -15.08
N SER A 5 -12.43 -0.37 -14.80
CA SER A 5 -13.89 -0.18 -14.87
C SER A 5 -14.41 0.84 -13.87
N PHE A 6 -13.82 0.93 -12.67
CA PHE A 6 -14.17 1.92 -11.66
C PHE A 6 -13.77 3.34 -12.11
N PHE A 7 -12.58 3.48 -12.69
CA PHE A 7 -12.08 4.77 -13.18
C PHE A 7 -12.82 5.25 -14.45
N LEU A 8 -13.17 4.32 -15.37
CA LEU A 8 -14.01 4.64 -16.52
C LEU A 8 -15.44 5.04 -16.11
N LYS A 9 -15.99 4.46 -15.03
CA LYS A 9 -17.26 4.92 -14.45
C LYS A 9 -17.13 6.32 -13.84
N GLY A 10 -16.03 6.61 -13.14
CA GLY A 10 -15.74 7.93 -12.60
C GLY A 10 -15.60 9.01 -13.68
N ALA A 11 -14.86 8.72 -14.76
CA ALA A 11 -14.66 9.64 -15.88
C ALA A 11 -15.97 9.94 -16.65
N LYS A 12 -16.85 8.94 -16.83
CA LYS A 12 -18.17 9.15 -17.44
C LYS A 12 -19.11 9.99 -16.56
N SER A 13 -18.96 9.91 -15.23
CA SER A 13 -19.77 10.71 -14.30
C SER A 13 -19.40 12.20 -14.34
N VAL A 14 -18.15 12.55 -14.67
CA VAL A 14 -17.70 13.95 -14.82
C VAL A 14 -18.05 14.52 -16.19
N ALA A 15 -18.05 13.70 -17.25
CA ALA A 15 -18.40 14.13 -18.62
C ALA A 15 -19.92 14.41 -18.84
N GLY A 16 -20.78 13.95 -17.93
CA GLY A 16 -22.23 14.21 -17.97
C GLY A 16 -22.68 15.50 -17.26
N ALA A 17 -21.76 16.20 -16.58
CA ALA A 17 -22.06 17.44 -15.89
C ALA A 17 -22.18 18.59 -16.90
N ARG A 18 -23.39 18.77 -17.44
CA ARG A 18 -23.78 19.93 -18.24
C ARG A 18 -23.49 21.21 -17.43
N LEU A 19 -22.43 21.92 -17.80
CA LEU A 19 -22.15 23.27 -17.31
C LEU A 19 -23.35 24.18 -17.62
N ARG A 20 -24.13 24.54 -16.59
CA ARG A 20 -25.06 25.68 -16.64
C ARG A 20 -24.30 26.91 -16.16
N LEU A 21 -24.13 27.88 -17.05
CA LEU A 21 -23.85 29.29 -16.74
C LEU A 21 -24.95 30.12 -17.43
N PRO A 22 -25.18 31.41 -17.10
CA PRO A 22 -25.10 32.14 -15.83
C PRO A 22 -26.41 32.96 -15.56
N GLY A 23 -26.65 33.48 -14.34
CA GLY A 23 -27.41 34.73 -14.20
C GLY A 23 -28.82 34.79 -13.56
N GLU A 24 -29.32 33.78 -12.82
CA GLU A 24 -30.56 33.98 -12.03
C GLU A 24 -30.26 34.18 -10.53
N PRO A 25 -30.68 35.30 -9.90
CA PRO A 25 -30.55 35.45 -8.46
C PRO A 25 -31.44 34.44 -7.75
N ARG A 26 -30.83 33.57 -6.94
CA ARG A 26 -31.57 32.69 -6.03
C ARG A 26 -32.28 33.55 -4.99
N VAL A 27 -33.58 33.76 -5.18
CA VAL A 27 -34.46 34.34 -4.17
C VAL A 27 -34.51 33.36 -2.99
N PHE A 28 -33.79 33.66 -1.92
CA PHE A 28 -33.91 32.93 -0.65
C PHE A 28 -35.28 33.26 -0.03
N PRO A 29 -36.18 32.28 0.16
CA PRO A 29 -37.42 32.55 0.88
C PRO A 29 -37.07 32.85 2.34
N ARG A 30 -37.50 34.03 2.78
CA ARG A 30 -37.35 34.56 4.13
C ARG A 30 -37.91 33.55 5.13
N ARG A 31 -37.06 33.15 6.09
CA ARG A 31 -37.31 32.20 7.19
C ARG A 31 -38.72 32.38 7.79
N GLN A 32 -39.65 31.49 7.44
CA GLN A 32 -40.91 31.33 8.19
C GLN A 32 -40.64 30.46 9.41
N ALA A 33 -41.30 30.81 10.51
CA ALA A 33 -41.10 30.28 11.85
C ALA A 33 -41.17 28.75 11.89
N ALA A 34 -40.26 28.16 12.67
CA ALA A 34 -40.14 26.71 12.85
C ALA A 34 -41.44 26.08 13.34
N ALA A 35 -41.98 25.15 12.56
CA ALA A 35 -43.00 24.21 13.00
C ALA A 35 -42.33 23.05 13.76
N PRO A 36 -42.90 22.55 14.86
CA PRO A 36 -42.35 21.42 15.60
C PRO A 36 -42.56 20.15 14.75
N ASN A 37 -41.49 19.40 14.48
CA ASN A 37 -41.44 18.18 13.65
C ASN A 37 -41.28 18.36 12.13
N THR A 38 -40.46 19.32 11.68
CA THR A 38 -39.96 19.25 10.29
C THR A 38 -38.79 18.28 10.26
N GLU A 39 -38.94 17.13 9.61
CA GLU A 39 -37.84 16.19 9.37
C GLU A 39 -36.72 16.94 8.63
N THR A 40 -35.57 17.09 9.30
CA THR A 40 -34.41 17.74 8.70
C THR A 40 -33.90 16.89 7.54
N GLU A 41 -34.07 17.35 6.30
CA GLU A 41 -33.46 16.70 5.15
C GLU A 41 -31.93 16.70 5.30
N PRO A 42 -31.28 15.52 5.37
CA PRO A 42 -29.84 15.45 5.53
C PRO A 42 -29.14 15.94 4.26
N LEU A 43 -28.20 16.87 4.41
CA LEU A 43 -27.38 17.40 3.31
C LEU A 43 -26.63 16.31 2.54
N LEU A 44 -26.27 15.22 3.21
CA LEU A 44 -25.69 14.02 2.62
C LEU A 44 -26.54 12.81 3.01
N THR A 45 -27.35 12.31 2.08
CA THR A 45 -28.12 11.08 2.29
C THR A 45 -27.18 9.89 2.49
N TRP A 46 -27.49 9.00 3.44
CA TRP A 46 -26.71 7.78 3.70
C TRP A 46 -26.41 6.98 2.42
N LYS A 47 -27.38 6.91 1.50
CA LYS A 47 -27.21 6.24 0.20
C LYS A 47 -26.05 6.83 -0.62
N LYS A 48 -25.93 8.16 -0.66
CA LYS A 48 -24.82 8.85 -1.34
C LYS A 48 -23.48 8.65 -0.61
N ALA A 49 -23.51 8.62 0.73
CA ALA A 49 -22.30 8.33 1.51
C ALA A 49 -21.81 6.90 1.26
N GLN A 50 -22.71 5.92 1.30
CA GLN A 50 -22.41 4.51 1.06
C GLN A 50 -21.84 4.26 -0.35
N ASP A 51 -22.36 4.94 -1.37
CA ASP A 51 -21.86 4.85 -2.74
C ASP A 51 -20.45 5.47 -2.91
N ALA A 52 -20.13 6.48 -2.10
CA ALA A 52 -18.83 7.16 -2.15
C ALA A 52 -17.73 6.42 -1.36
N VAL A 53 -18.08 5.58 -0.39
CA VAL A 53 -17.12 4.84 0.43
C VAL A 53 -16.53 3.66 -0.36
N PRO A 54 -15.19 3.56 -0.50
CA PRO A 54 -14.54 2.46 -1.18
C PRO A 54 -14.42 1.23 -0.25
N TRP A 55 -15.53 0.51 -0.04
CA TRP A 55 -15.62 -0.67 0.84
C TRP A 55 -14.53 -1.73 0.57
N ASN A 56 -14.15 -1.89 -0.69
CA ASN A 56 -13.08 -2.82 -1.09
C ASN A 56 -11.76 -2.50 -0.40
N ILE A 57 -11.42 -1.22 -0.21
CA ILE A 57 -10.18 -0.80 0.44
C ILE A 57 -10.25 -1.08 1.94
N MET A 58 -11.40 -0.86 2.57
CA MET A 58 -11.60 -1.17 3.99
C MET A 58 -11.46 -2.68 4.26
N LEU A 59 -12.10 -3.52 3.44
CA LEU A 59 -11.98 -4.97 3.55
C LEU A 59 -10.56 -5.45 3.26
N LEU A 60 -9.88 -4.85 2.27
CA LEU A 60 -8.51 -5.18 1.93
C LEU A 60 -7.53 -4.82 3.07
N LEU A 61 -7.70 -3.65 3.70
CA LEU A 61 -6.91 -3.26 4.86
C LEU A 61 -7.10 -4.23 6.04
N GLY A 62 -8.35 -4.60 6.33
CA GLY A 62 -8.66 -5.61 7.35
C GLY A 62 -8.03 -6.98 7.03
N GLY A 63 -8.09 -7.40 5.77
CA GLY A 63 -7.40 -8.61 5.29
C GLY A 63 -5.88 -8.54 5.44
N GLY A 64 -5.27 -7.36 5.26
CA GLY A 64 -3.85 -7.12 5.50
C GLY A 64 -3.43 -7.33 6.96
N PHE A 65 -4.21 -6.80 7.90
CA PHE A 65 -3.95 -7.02 9.33
C PHE A 65 -4.16 -8.48 9.74
N ALA A 66 -5.20 -9.13 9.20
CA ALA A 66 -5.41 -10.56 9.40
C ALA A 66 -4.26 -11.40 8.84
N MET A 67 -3.76 -11.05 7.65
CA MET A 67 -2.59 -11.70 7.03
C MET A 67 -1.33 -11.49 7.87
N ALA A 68 -1.09 -10.27 8.37
CA ALA A 68 0.04 -9.99 9.24
C ALA A 68 0.04 -10.88 10.48
N LYS A 69 -1.12 -11.00 11.16
CA LYS A 69 -1.27 -11.89 12.30
C LYS A 69 -1.12 -13.36 11.92
N GLY A 70 -1.65 -13.75 10.76
CA GLY A 70 -1.46 -15.10 10.22
C GLY A 70 -0.01 -15.46 9.93
N CYS A 71 0.82 -14.51 9.46
CA CYS A 71 2.25 -14.70 9.26
C CYS A 71 3.01 -14.90 10.58
N GLU A 72 2.58 -14.22 11.66
CA GLU A 72 3.12 -14.40 13.01
C GLU A 72 2.75 -15.77 13.58
N GLU A 73 1.47 -16.15 13.54
CA GLU A 73 0.96 -17.40 14.12
C GLU A 73 1.39 -18.65 13.36
N SER A 74 1.52 -18.57 12.03
CA SER A 74 1.99 -19.68 11.20
C SER A 74 3.49 -19.98 11.35
N GLY A 75 4.25 -19.09 12.01
CA GLY A 75 5.71 -19.20 12.09
C GLY A 75 6.42 -18.92 10.77
N LEU A 76 5.72 -18.39 9.76
CA LEU A 76 6.31 -18.02 8.47
C LEU A 76 7.45 -17.02 8.64
N SER A 77 7.32 -16.09 9.60
CA SER A 77 8.40 -15.14 9.92
C SER A 77 9.68 -15.82 10.40
N VAL A 78 9.58 -16.92 11.15
CA VAL A 78 10.72 -17.72 11.60
C VAL A 78 11.32 -18.50 10.43
N TRP A 79 10.48 -19.08 9.58
CA TRP A 79 10.92 -19.82 8.40
C TRP A 79 11.67 -18.91 7.40
N ILE A 80 11.09 -17.74 7.08
CA ILE A 80 11.71 -16.72 6.23
C ILE A 80 13.04 -16.26 6.87
N SER A 81 13.06 -16.00 8.19
CA SER A 81 14.28 -15.64 8.92
C SER A 81 15.42 -16.64 8.72
N ASN A 82 15.12 -17.94 8.79
CA ASN A 82 16.13 -18.98 8.66
C ASN A 82 16.70 -19.06 7.25
N GLN A 83 15.86 -18.82 6.22
CA GLN A 83 16.30 -18.75 4.83
C GLN A 83 17.13 -17.50 4.52
N LEU A 84 17.04 -16.46 5.35
CA LEU A 84 17.73 -15.18 5.21
C LEU A 84 19.02 -15.08 6.01
N HIS A 85 19.41 -16.09 6.78
CA HIS A 85 20.73 -16.17 7.43
C HIS A 85 21.91 -15.85 6.47
N PRO A 86 21.91 -16.29 5.20
CA PRO A 86 22.97 -15.93 4.25
C PRO A 86 23.02 -14.43 3.90
N LEU A 87 21.90 -13.70 4.07
CA LEU A 87 21.80 -12.27 3.81
C LEU A 87 22.23 -11.39 4.99
N GLU A 88 22.46 -11.93 6.20
CA GLU A 88 23.01 -11.16 7.33
C GLU A 88 24.37 -10.55 7.00
N ASN A 89 25.14 -11.18 6.11
CA ASN A 89 26.44 -10.67 5.65
C ASN A 89 26.33 -9.60 4.55
N MET A 90 25.11 -9.32 4.06
CA MET A 90 24.89 -8.42 2.94
C MET A 90 24.55 -7.01 3.43
N PRO A 91 25.07 -5.94 2.78
CA PRO A 91 24.75 -4.57 3.18
C PRO A 91 23.23 -4.32 3.14
N PRO A 92 22.62 -3.76 4.21
CA PRO A 92 21.19 -3.45 4.26
C PRO A 92 20.70 -2.60 3.08
N THR A 93 21.57 -1.74 2.56
CA THR A 93 21.35 -0.91 1.36
C THR A 93 21.00 -1.74 0.12
N LEU A 94 21.67 -2.88 -0.07
CA LEU A 94 21.45 -3.77 -1.20
C LEU A 94 20.17 -4.61 -1.01
N ALA A 95 19.84 -4.98 0.23
CA ALA A 95 18.57 -5.63 0.55
C ALA A 95 17.38 -4.73 0.20
N VAL A 96 17.41 -3.45 0.59
CA VAL A 96 16.37 -2.46 0.20
C VAL A 96 16.24 -2.36 -1.31
N LEU A 97 17.36 -2.31 -2.04
CA LEU A 97 17.36 -2.20 -3.50
C LEU A 97 16.66 -3.38 -4.15
N LEU A 98 17.04 -4.61 -3.76
CA LEU A 98 16.45 -5.84 -4.31
C LEU A 98 14.96 -5.95 -3.99
N ILE A 99 14.58 -5.70 -2.74
CA ILE A 99 13.18 -5.78 -2.30
C ILE A 99 12.33 -4.76 -3.06
N THR A 100 12.79 -3.52 -3.15
CA THR A 100 12.08 -2.44 -3.86
C THR A 100 11.93 -2.78 -5.34
N ALA A 101 12.97 -3.36 -5.97
CA ALA A 101 12.89 -3.81 -7.35
C ALA A 101 11.86 -4.93 -7.54
N VAL A 102 11.87 -5.96 -6.67
CA VAL A 102 10.89 -7.06 -6.73
C VAL A 102 9.46 -6.52 -6.60
N ILE A 103 9.21 -5.62 -5.66
CA ILE A 103 7.88 -5.01 -5.47
C ILE A 103 7.48 -4.16 -6.68
N ALA A 104 8.40 -3.34 -7.20
CA ALA A 104 8.14 -2.50 -8.37
C ALA A 104 7.76 -3.35 -9.60
N PHE A 105 8.42 -4.49 -9.82
CA PHE A 105 8.04 -5.40 -10.91
C PHE A 105 6.73 -6.14 -10.62
N PHE A 106 6.51 -6.59 -9.38
CA PHE A 106 5.30 -7.33 -9.02
C PHE A 106 4.04 -6.45 -9.11
N THR A 107 4.17 -5.17 -8.78
CA THR A 107 3.06 -4.21 -8.84
C THR A 107 2.60 -3.88 -10.26
N GLU A 108 3.35 -4.28 -11.29
CA GLU A 108 2.90 -4.17 -12.69
C GLU A 108 1.78 -5.18 -13.00
N PHE A 109 1.71 -6.30 -12.29
CA PHE A 109 0.69 -7.34 -12.52
C PHE A 109 -0.53 -7.20 -11.61
N ALA A 110 -0.36 -6.55 -10.46
CA ALA A 110 -1.37 -6.43 -9.42
C ALA A 110 -1.76 -4.97 -9.17
N SER A 111 -2.84 -4.75 -8.42
CA SER A 111 -3.19 -3.40 -7.95
C SER A 111 -2.18 -2.94 -6.92
N ASN A 112 -1.63 -1.73 -7.03
CA ASN A 112 -0.66 -1.16 -6.08
C ASN A 112 -1.12 -1.31 -4.62
N THR A 113 -2.40 -1.04 -4.33
CA THR A 113 -2.95 -1.19 -2.97
C THR A 113 -2.99 -2.64 -2.51
N ALA A 114 -3.30 -3.58 -3.40
CA ALA A 114 -3.33 -5.01 -3.07
C ALA A 114 -1.92 -5.55 -2.85
N THR A 115 -0.98 -5.17 -3.71
CA THR A 115 0.43 -5.52 -3.60
C THR A 115 0.97 -5.07 -2.25
N ILE A 116 0.87 -3.79 -1.90
CA ILE A 116 1.47 -3.32 -0.65
C ILE A 116 0.83 -3.99 0.57
N ILE A 117 -0.47 -4.24 0.57
CA ILE A 117 -1.14 -4.91 1.69
C ILE A 117 -0.63 -6.34 1.93
N ILE A 118 -0.23 -7.04 0.86
CA ILE A 118 0.36 -8.38 0.95
C ILE A 118 1.84 -8.30 1.39
N PHE A 119 2.60 -7.35 0.84
CA PHE A 119 4.04 -7.27 1.09
C PHE A 119 4.39 -6.56 2.40
N LEU A 120 3.63 -5.58 2.85
CA LEU A 120 3.97 -4.76 4.02
C LEU A 120 4.18 -5.59 5.30
N PRO A 121 3.35 -6.61 5.63
CA PRO A 121 3.60 -7.49 6.77
C PRO A 121 4.91 -8.28 6.62
N VAL A 122 5.18 -8.79 5.42
CA VAL A 122 6.41 -9.54 5.12
C VAL A 122 7.65 -8.65 5.27
N LEU A 123 7.57 -7.39 4.83
CA LEU A 123 8.64 -6.40 4.98
C LEU A 123 8.90 -6.04 6.46
N ALA A 124 7.84 -5.93 7.26
CA ALA A 124 7.97 -5.65 8.69
C ALA A 124 8.70 -6.80 9.41
N GLU A 125 8.27 -8.04 9.17
CA GLU A 125 8.93 -9.23 9.72
C GLU A 125 10.39 -9.33 9.27
N LEU A 126 10.65 -9.11 7.99
CA LEU A 126 11.99 -9.15 7.42
C LEU A 126 12.94 -8.12 8.07
N ALA A 127 12.45 -6.91 8.32
CA ALA A 127 13.26 -5.87 8.95
C ALA A 127 13.62 -6.21 10.41
N ILE A 128 12.68 -6.78 11.17
CA ILE A 128 12.93 -7.25 12.54
C ILE A 128 14.04 -8.31 12.53
N ARG A 129 14.06 -9.21 11.53
CA ARG A 129 15.08 -10.25 11.39
C ARG A 129 16.45 -9.70 11.01
N LEU A 130 16.50 -8.78 10.05
CA LEU A 130 17.73 -8.09 9.65
C LEU A 130 18.25 -7.11 10.73
N ARG A 131 17.58 -7.01 11.89
CA ARG A 131 17.90 -6.09 12.99
C ARG A 131 17.97 -4.62 12.53
N VAL A 132 17.21 -4.28 11.50
CA VAL A 132 17.09 -2.91 10.99
C VAL A 132 15.73 -2.33 11.38
N HIS A 133 15.64 -1.00 11.42
CA HIS A 133 14.38 -0.33 11.71
C HIS A 133 13.30 -0.74 10.67
N PRO A 134 12.09 -1.20 11.06
CA PRO A 134 11.07 -1.66 10.11
C PRO A 134 10.69 -0.68 8.99
N LEU A 135 10.62 0.61 9.33
CA LEU A 135 10.44 1.68 8.35
C LEU A 135 11.50 1.71 7.23
N TYR A 136 12.71 1.20 7.48
CA TYR A 136 13.79 1.16 6.49
C TYR A 136 13.45 0.29 5.28
N LEU A 137 12.63 -0.77 5.46
CA LEU A 137 12.14 -1.60 4.37
C LEU A 137 10.72 -1.21 3.93
N MET A 138 9.85 -0.84 4.87
CA MET A 138 8.45 -0.58 4.60
C MET A 138 8.22 0.69 3.77
N ILE A 139 8.96 1.77 4.03
CA ILE A 139 8.85 3.03 3.27
C ILE A 139 9.21 2.81 1.79
N PRO A 140 10.42 2.33 1.45
CA PRO A 140 10.77 2.12 0.05
C PRO A 140 9.89 1.06 -0.62
N GLY A 141 9.45 0.02 0.10
CA GLY A 141 8.47 -0.93 -0.43
C GLY A 141 7.13 -0.29 -0.80
N THR A 142 6.62 0.61 0.04
CA THR A 142 5.35 1.32 -0.19
C THR A 142 5.44 2.30 -1.36
N VAL A 143 6.51 3.08 -1.41
CA VAL A 143 6.73 4.04 -2.50
C VAL A 143 7.04 3.31 -3.82
N GLY A 144 7.87 2.27 -3.77
CA GLY A 144 8.20 1.42 -4.91
C GLY A 144 6.98 0.71 -5.49
N CYS A 145 6.01 0.33 -4.66
CA CYS A 145 4.73 -0.21 -5.12
C CYS A 145 3.90 0.77 -5.96
N SER A 146 4.21 2.07 -5.92
CA SER A 146 3.56 3.07 -6.77
C SER A 146 4.24 3.22 -8.14
N TYR A 147 5.42 2.61 -8.35
CA TYR A 147 6.17 2.63 -9.61
C TYR A 147 5.63 1.55 -10.57
N ALA A 148 4.40 1.74 -11.04
CA ALA A 148 3.72 0.88 -12.00
C ALA A 148 3.61 1.58 -13.36
N PHE A 149 4.71 1.59 -14.11
CA PHE A 149 4.88 2.35 -15.36
C PHE A 149 4.95 1.46 -16.61
N MET A 150 5.23 0.16 -16.49
CA MET A 150 5.49 -0.73 -17.64
C MET A 150 4.22 -1.16 -18.36
N LEU A 151 3.14 -1.46 -17.64
CA LEU A 151 1.95 -2.06 -18.25
C LEU A 151 0.71 -1.14 -18.18
N PRO A 152 -0.11 -1.09 -19.24
CA PRO A 152 -1.29 -0.23 -19.28
C PRO A 152 -2.41 -0.75 -18.37
N VAL A 153 -2.35 -2.01 -17.93
CA VAL A 153 -3.39 -2.63 -17.10
C VAL A 153 -3.26 -2.25 -15.61
N SER A 154 -2.08 -1.80 -15.20
CA SER A 154 -1.68 -1.69 -13.79
C SER A 154 -2.26 -0.45 -13.13
N THR A 155 -2.28 0.68 -13.84
CA THR A 155 -2.79 1.95 -13.30
C THR A 155 -3.68 2.71 -14.29
N PRO A 156 -4.75 3.38 -13.80
CA PRO A 156 -5.67 4.12 -14.68
C PRO A 156 -5.01 5.20 -15.55
N PRO A 157 -4.04 6.01 -15.06
CA PRO A 157 -3.35 6.97 -15.90
C PRO A 157 -2.66 6.32 -17.10
N ASN A 158 -2.05 5.15 -16.88
CA ASN A 158 -1.36 4.41 -17.93
C ASN A 158 -2.34 3.82 -18.96
N SER A 159 -3.49 3.31 -18.48
CA SER A 159 -4.58 2.88 -19.36
C SER A 159 -5.15 4.03 -20.20
N ILE A 160 -5.32 5.22 -19.62
CA ILE A 160 -5.85 6.41 -20.31
C ILE A 160 -4.88 6.88 -21.40
N ALA A 161 -3.58 6.92 -21.10
CA ALA A 161 -2.55 7.26 -22.09
C ALA A 161 -2.53 6.25 -23.25
N PHE A 162 -2.62 4.95 -22.94
CA PHE A 162 -2.67 3.88 -23.95
C PHE A 162 -3.93 3.95 -24.82
N ALA A 163 -5.07 4.35 -24.26
CA ALA A 163 -6.33 4.51 -25.00
C ALA A 163 -6.31 5.59 -26.09
N SER A 164 -5.26 6.43 -26.14
CA SER A 164 -5.04 7.42 -27.22
C SER A 164 -4.74 6.79 -28.59
N GLY A 165 -4.44 5.49 -28.65
CA GLY A 165 -4.22 4.74 -29.89
C GLY A 165 -2.85 4.93 -30.56
N HIS A 166 -2.00 5.81 -30.03
CA HIS A 166 -0.69 6.13 -30.60
C HIS A 166 0.48 5.38 -29.94
N LEU A 167 0.22 4.56 -28.92
CA LEU A 167 1.24 3.85 -28.13
C LEU A 167 1.11 2.35 -28.28
N LEU A 168 2.22 1.67 -28.57
CA LEU A 168 2.30 0.21 -28.49
C LEU A 168 2.69 -0.22 -27.07
N VAL A 169 2.22 -1.40 -26.65
CA VAL A 169 2.56 -1.98 -25.34
C VAL A 169 4.09 -2.10 -25.17
N LYS A 170 4.80 -2.40 -26.26
CA LYS A 170 6.27 -2.53 -26.26
C LYS A 170 6.98 -1.21 -25.93
N ASP A 171 6.47 -0.08 -26.41
CA ASP A 171 7.06 1.25 -26.17
C ASP A 171 6.89 1.67 -24.71
N MET A 172 5.72 1.36 -24.15
CA MET A 172 5.42 1.52 -22.73
C MET A 172 6.29 0.65 -21.84
N VAL A 173 6.44 -0.64 -22.15
CA VAL A 173 7.27 -1.55 -21.34
C VAL A 173 8.72 -1.09 -21.33
N ARG A 174 9.27 -0.68 -22.48
CA ARG A 174 10.67 -0.21 -22.57
C ARG A 174 10.89 1.06 -21.78
N THR A 175 9.98 2.03 -21.90
CA THR A 175 10.06 3.31 -21.19
C THR A 175 9.80 3.15 -19.70
N GLY A 176 8.80 2.34 -19.34
CA GLY A 176 8.44 2.03 -17.97
C GLY A 176 9.52 1.24 -17.24
N PHE A 177 10.20 0.31 -17.91
CA PHE A 177 11.33 -0.43 -17.32
C PHE A 177 12.46 0.52 -16.93
N LEU A 178 12.81 1.46 -17.82
CA LEU A 178 13.82 2.47 -17.53
C LEU A 178 13.39 3.37 -16.37
N MET A 179 12.12 3.79 -16.33
CA MET A 179 11.58 4.62 -15.25
C MET A 179 11.56 3.89 -13.91
N ASN A 180 11.17 2.60 -13.89
CA ASN A 180 11.21 1.77 -12.68
C ASN A 180 12.64 1.62 -12.17
N LEU A 181 13.61 1.37 -13.05
CA LEU A 181 15.02 1.26 -12.66
C LEU A 181 15.56 2.57 -12.07
N MET A 182 15.29 3.70 -12.72
CA MET A 182 15.67 5.02 -12.20
C MET A 182 14.97 5.32 -10.88
N GLY A 183 13.67 5.03 -10.77
CA GLY A 183 12.88 5.24 -9.55
C GLY A 183 13.40 4.42 -8.38
N VAL A 184 13.68 3.13 -8.57
CA VAL A 184 14.26 2.26 -7.54
C VAL A 184 15.63 2.78 -7.10
N PHE A 185 16.48 3.20 -8.03
CA PHE A 185 17.80 3.75 -7.71
C PHE A 185 17.71 5.06 -6.92
N LEU A 186 16.89 6.00 -7.39
CA LEU A 186 16.64 7.27 -6.70
C LEU A 186 16.05 7.07 -5.31
N LEU A 187 15.11 6.14 -5.18
CA LEU A 187 14.49 5.82 -3.90
C LEU A 187 15.49 5.17 -2.94
N ASN A 188 16.34 4.29 -3.44
CA ASN A 188 17.42 3.71 -2.64
C ASN A 188 18.39 4.80 -2.15
N LEU A 189 18.82 5.71 -3.03
CA LEU A 189 19.67 6.84 -2.66
C LEU A 189 18.98 7.73 -1.64
N ALA A 190 17.68 8.03 -1.82
CA ALA A 190 16.90 8.86 -0.93
C ALA A 190 16.78 8.27 0.49
N ILE A 191 16.55 6.96 0.59
CA ILE A 191 16.47 6.27 1.87
C ILE A 191 17.80 6.30 2.62
N ASN A 192 18.91 6.11 1.91
CA ASN A 192 20.25 6.06 2.51
C ASN A 192 20.87 7.44 2.79
N THR A 193 20.27 8.53 2.29
CA THR A 193 20.81 9.90 2.48
C THR A 193 19.98 10.68 3.48
N TRP A 194 18.78 11.14 3.11
CA TRP A 194 17.99 12.06 3.91
C TRP A 194 16.93 11.36 4.77
N ALA A 195 16.38 10.21 4.34
CA ALA A 195 15.39 9.49 5.14
C ALA A 195 15.99 8.94 6.44
N GLN A 196 17.26 8.49 6.41
CA GLN A 196 17.96 8.02 7.60
C GLN A 196 18.08 9.11 8.68
N THR A 197 18.34 10.36 8.29
CA THR A 197 18.38 11.52 9.18
C THR A 197 17.01 11.95 9.69
N ILE A 198 15.97 11.91 8.85
CA ILE A 198 14.61 12.36 9.23
C ILE A 198 13.92 11.34 10.14
N PHE A 199 14.01 10.06 9.79
CA PHE A 199 13.32 8.98 10.49
C PHE A 199 14.19 8.26 11.52
N GLN A 200 15.43 8.72 11.75
CA GLN A 200 16.39 8.11 12.69
C GLN A 200 16.56 6.60 12.48
N LEU A 201 16.62 6.16 11.20
CA LEU A 201 16.62 4.74 10.82
C LEU A 201 17.88 3.96 11.27
N GLY A 202 18.86 4.66 11.85
CA GLY A 202 20.09 4.07 12.41
C GLY A 202 19.95 3.48 13.81
N THR A 203 18.86 3.76 14.52
CA THR A 203 18.59 3.18 15.85
C THR A 203 17.45 2.18 15.77
N PHE A 204 17.66 0.95 16.22
CA PHE A 204 16.59 -0.03 16.33
C PHE A 204 15.64 0.37 17.47
N PRO A 205 14.34 0.53 17.23
CA PRO A 205 13.44 1.10 18.22
C PRO A 205 13.04 0.09 19.30
N ASP A 206 12.89 0.55 20.55
CA ASP A 206 12.67 -0.31 21.72
C ASP A 206 11.40 -1.17 21.66
N TRP A 207 10.35 -0.70 20.98
CA TRP A 207 9.11 -1.48 20.79
C TRP A 207 9.33 -2.75 19.95
N ALA A 208 10.34 -2.76 19.08
CA ALA A 208 10.68 -3.92 18.26
C ALA A 208 11.50 -4.96 19.06
N HIS A 209 12.17 -4.57 20.16
CA HIS A 209 12.81 -5.53 21.09
C HIS A 209 11.80 -6.44 21.80
N ASN A 210 10.60 -5.93 22.08
CA ASN A 210 9.54 -6.66 22.77
C ASN A 210 8.91 -7.77 21.90
N HIS A 211 8.91 -7.59 20.57
CA HIS A 211 8.41 -8.60 19.64
C HIS A 211 9.37 -9.80 19.57
N SER A 212 10.67 -9.56 19.48
CA SER A 212 11.67 -10.62 19.49
C SER A 212 11.65 -11.42 20.80
N THR A 213 11.54 -10.76 21.95
CA THR A 213 11.51 -11.43 23.27
C THR A 213 10.24 -12.25 23.50
N THR A 214 9.09 -11.80 22.98
CA THR A 214 7.84 -12.58 23.06
C THR A 214 7.92 -13.84 22.19
N VAL A 215 8.45 -13.74 20.96
CA VAL A 215 8.64 -14.89 20.06
C VAL A 215 9.64 -15.89 20.65
N THR A 216 10.77 -15.44 21.22
CA THR A 216 11.74 -16.33 21.87
C THR A 216 11.15 -17.02 23.11
N LYS A 217 10.35 -16.31 23.92
CA LYS A 217 9.64 -16.92 25.06
C LYS A 217 8.60 -17.95 24.60
N LEU A 218 7.82 -17.66 23.56
CA LEU A 218 6.81 -18.58 23.03
C LEU A 218 7.44 -19.83 22.41
N SER A 219 8.55 -19.68 21.68
CA SER A 219 9.35 -20.80 21.15
C SER A 219 9.91 -21.67 22.28
N SER A 220 10.49 -21.07 23.33
CA SER A 220 11.00 -21.82 24.48
C SER A 220 9.89 -22.54 25.27
N ALA A 221 8.69 -21.94 25.36
CA ALA A 221 7.54 -22.54 26.01
C ALA A 221 6.95 -23.72 25.19
N LEU A 222 6.89 -23.60 23.87
CA LEU A 222 6.46 -24.69 22.99
C LEU A 222 7.45 -25.87 23.03
N VAL A 223 8.76 -25.61 23.00
CA VAL A 223 9.79 -26.66 23.14
C VAL A 223 9.67 -27.37 24.50
N ASN A 224 9.45 -26.61 25.59
CA ASN A 224 9.35 -27.17 26.93
C ASN A 224 8.04 -27.96 27.16
N ASN A 225 6.95 -27.59 26.48
CA ASN A 225 5.69 -28.32 26.56
C ASN A 225 5.70 -29.59 25.70
N SER A 226 6.33 -29.58 24.53
CA SER A 226 6.49 -30.79 23.70
C SER A 226 7.38 -31.85 24.35
N PHE A 227 8.34 -31.45 25.20
CA PHE A 227 9.19 -32.38 25.96
C PHE A 227 8.52 -32.98 27.21
N LYS A 228 7.40 -32.40 27.69
CA LYS A 228 6.64 -32.91 28.85
C LYS A 228 5.55 -33.92 28.47
N THR A 229 5.28 -34.10 27.19
CA THR A 229 4.24 -35.01 26.66
C THR A 229 4.81 -36.29 26.02
N LEU A 230 6.10 -36.56 26.21
CA LEU A 230 6.77 -37.84 25.96
C LEU A 230 7.25 -38.42 27.29
#